data_AF-A0A399PRP1-F1
#
_entry.id   AF-A0A399PRP1-F1
#
_cell.length_a   1.000
_cell.length_b   1.000
_cell.length_c   1.000
_cell.angle_alpha   90.00
_cell.angle_beta   90.00
_cell.angle_gamma   90.00
#
_symmetry.space_group_name_H-M   'P 1'
#
loop_
_entity.id
_entity.type
_entity.pdbx_description
1 polymer ?
#
loop_
_entity_poly.entity_id
_entity_poly.type
_entity_poly.pdbx_seq_one_letter_code
_entity_poly.pdbx_strand_id
1 'polypeptide(L)'
;MAEGYRQHCLCEADRLGNDELYALVTGAVRHDRAESQQLFATVTPLLIAYFEGQVQAGRISREDTGRLVQQAFKTLYLEQARHDPGFPFRAWLIEIARSTLLDNLGHRGITAPDHPGPLAGASAAERHDTPRSACIDLSTQ
;
A
#
# COMPACT_ATOMS: atom_id res chain seq x y z
N MET A 1 38.67 -5.08 14.21
CA MET A 1 38.37 -3.71 14.68
C MET A 1 37.01 -3.36 14.12
N ALA A 2 35.97 -3.35 14.95
CA ALA A 2 34.57 -3.36 14.52
C ALA A 2 33.77 -2.36 15.35
N GLU A 3 34.22 -1.11 15.38
CA GLU A 3 33.55 -0.01 16.04
C GLU A 3 33.35 1.09 15.00
N GLY A 4 32.18 1.10 14.35
CA GLY A 4 31.85 2.16 13.39
C GLY A 4 30.42 2.18 12.86
N TYR A 5 29.61 1.15 13.11
CA TYR A 5 28.29 1.02 12.46
C TYR A 5 27.08 1.11 13.40
N ARG A 6 27.26 1.52 14.67
CA ARG A 6 26.16 1.51 15.67
C ARG A 6 25.65 2.87 16.12
N GLN A 7 26.20 3.98 15.60
CA GLN A 7 25.78 5.32 16.00
C GLN A 7 24.91 6.05 14.96
N HIS A 8 24.60 5.41 13.82
CA HIS A 8 23.85 6.00 12.72
C HIS A 8 22.48 5.32 12.50
N CYS A 9 21.74 5.04 13.58
CA CYS A 9 20.40 4.42 13.49
C CYS A 9 19.34 5.12 14.32
N LEU A 10 19.56 6.37 14.72
CA LEU A 10 18.50 7.22 15.24
C LEU A 10 18.52 8.47 14.37
N CYS A 11 17.74 8.46 13.28
CA CYS A 11 17.39 9.70 12.58
C CYS A 11 17.01 10.72 13.65
N GLU A 12 17.59 11.91 13.62
CA GLU A 12 17.36 12.94 14.65
C GLU A 12 15.85 13.26 14.81
N ALA A 13 15.06 12.97 13.76
CA ALA A 13 13.61 12.93 13.75
C ALA A 13 12.96 12.04 14.84
N ASP A 14 13.61 10.95 15.25
CA ASP A 14 13.15 10.05 16.31
C ASP A 14 13.37 10.62 17.72
N ARG A 15 14.26 11.62 17.87
CA ARG A 15 14.57 12.25 19.16
C ARG A 15 13.67 13.43 19.50
N LEU A 16 12.93 13.96 18.54
CA LEU A 16 11.97 15.05 18.79
C LEU A 16 10.85 14.55 19.70
N GLY A 17 10.67 15.25 20.82
CA GLY A 17 9.62 14.98 21.78
C GLY A 17 8.23 15.19 21.18
N ASN A 18 7.20 14.64 21.84
CA ASN A 18 5.81 14.84 21.39
C ASN A 18 5.44 16.32 21.30
N ASP A 19 5.90 17.13 22.26
CA ASP A 19 5.69 18.58 22.32
C ASP A 19 6.33 19.32 21.13
N GLU A 20 7.57 18.97 20.77
CA GLU A 20 8.28 19.59 19.65
C GLU A 20 7.65 19.23 18.31
N LEU A 21 7.19 17.99 18.16
CA LEU A 21 6.40 17.56 17.01
C LEU A 21 5.09 18.35 16.91
N TYR A 22 4.40 18.55 18.03
CA TYR A 22 3.17 19.32 18.07
C TYR A 22 3.38 20.81 17.75
N ALA A 23 4.47 21.41 18.24
CA ALA A 23 4.84 22.78 17.92
C ALA A 23 5.05 22.97 16.40
N LEU A 24 5.71 22.01 15.75
CA LEU A 24 5.90 22.02 14.28
C LEU A 24 4.59 21.93 13.50
N VAL A 25 3.64 21.13 13.97
CA VAL A 25 2.29 21.02 13.35
C VAL A 25 1.54 22.33 13.49
N THR A 26 1.58 22.95 14.67
CA THR A 26 0.91 24.21 14.95
C THR A 26 1.52 25.37 14.16
N GLY A 27 2.84 25.36 13.98
CA GLY A 27 3.57 26.30 13.10
C GLY A 27 3.23 26.12 11.62
N ALA A 28 3.17 24.88 11.15
CA ALA A 28 2.75 24.56 9.78
C ALA A 28 1.32 25.05 9.45
N VAL A 29 0.40 25.03 10.43
CA VAL A 29 -0.96 25.60 10.30
C VAL A 29 -0.94 27.13 10.17
N ARG A 30 0.06 27.81 10.73
CA ARG A 30 0.25 29.26 10.63
C ARG A 30 0.91 29.72 9.32
N HIS A 31 1.00 28.84 8.32
CA HIS A 31 1.52 29.09 6.97
C HIS A 31 3.02 29.44 6.89
N ASP A 32 3.83 29.04 7.89
CA ASP A 32 5.28 29.11 7.71
C ASP A 32 5.78 27.92 6.87
N ARG A 33 6.33 28.26 5.71
CA ARG A 33 6.82 27.29 4.72
C ARG A 33 8.02 26.50 5.27
N ALA A 34 8.80 27.05 6.20
CA ALA A 34 9.96 26.37 6.79
C ALA A 34 9.53 25.37 7.87
N GLU A 35 8.58 25.75 8.74
CA GLU A 35 8.02 24.86 9.77
C GLU A 35 7.30 23.67 9.15
N SER A 36 6.56 23.90 8.07
CA SER A 36 5.95 22.83 7.28
C SER A 36 7.02 21.87 6.76
N GLN A 37 8.06 22.36 6.08
CA GLN A 37 9.15 21.52 5.54
C GLN A 37 9.88 20.71 6.63
N GLN A 38 10.05 21.29 7.82
CA GLN A 38 10.67 20.60 8.94
C GLN A 38 9.77 19.49 9.50
N LEU A 39 8.46 19.70 9.54
CA LEU A 39 7.49 18.65 9.84
C LEU A 39 7.56 17.53 8.80
N PHE A 40 7.60 17.86 7.51
CA PHE A 40 7.78 16.87 6.43
C PHE A 40 9.03 16.02 6.63
N ALA A 41 10.18 16.66 6.88
CA ALA A 41 11.46 15.99 7.08
C ALA A 41 11.44 15.06 8.31
N THR A 42 10.67 15.42 9.34
CA THR A 42 10.57 14.66 10.58
C THR A 42 9.61 13.48 10.47
N VAL A 43 8.46 13.67 9.81
CA VAL A 43 7.37 12.69 9.77
C VAL A 43 7.57 11.63 8.69
N THR A 44 8.16 12.01 7.55
CA THR A 44 8.42 11.10 6.43
C THR A 44 9.16 9.82 6.84
N PRO A 45 10.30 9.86 7.57
CA PRO A 45 11.00 8.64 7.97
C PRO A 45 10.17 7.74 8.90
N LEU A 46 9.28 8.32 9.73
CA LEU A 46 8.41 7.55 10.61
C LEU A 46 7.35 6.78 9.81
N LEU A 47 6.75 7.42 8.80
CA LEU A 47 5.81 6.76 7.89
C LEU A 47 6.47 5.66 7.06
N ILE A 48 7.68 5.93 6.54
CA ILE A 48 8.46 4.92 5.80
C ILE A 48 8.71 3.70 6.68
N ALA A 49 9.24 3.90 7.90
CA ALA A 49 9.51 2.81 8.83
C ALA A 49 8.26 1.98 9.15
N TYR A 50 7.10 2.65 9.34
CA TYR A 50 5.84 1.96 9.57
C TYR A 50 5.44 1.06 8.39
N PHE A 51 5.43 1.59 7.15
CA PHE A 51 5.02 0.83 5.97
C PHE A 51 6.03 -0.24 5.57
N GLU A 52 7.34 -0.01 5.74
CA GLU A 52 8.34 -1.06 5.58
C GLU A 52 8.12 -2.21 6.56
N GLY A 53 7.72 -1.93 7.81
CA GLY A 53 7.27 -2.95 8.75
C GLY A 53 6.07 -3.76 8.25
N GLN A 54 5.15 -3.14 7.50
CA GLN A 54 4.02 -3.84 6.88
C GLN A 54 4.43 -4.69 5.67
N VAL A 55 5.44 -4.25 4.90
CA VAL A 55 6.05 -5.05 3.82
C VAL A 55 6.71 -6.30 4.42
N GLN A 56 7.50 -6.14 5.48
CA GLN A 56 8.15 -7.26 6.17
C GLN A 56 7.14 -8.24 6.77
N ALA A 57 5.99 -7.74 7.23
CA ALA A 57 4.88 -8.56 7.71
C ALA A 57 4.04 -9.19 6.57
N GLY A 58 4.39 -8.96 5.30
CA GLY A 58 3.69 -9.51 4.14
C GLY A 58 2.28 -8.94 3.91
N ARG A 59 1.96 -7.78 4.52
CA ARG A 59 0.62 -7.16 4.41
C ARG A 59 0.46 -6.29 3.16
N ILE A 60 1.55 -5.75 2.63
CA ILE A 60 1.57 -4.91 1.43
C ILE A 60 2.81 -5.21 0.56
N SER A 61 2.76 -4.84 -0.72
CA SER A 61 3.95 -4.90 -1.59
C SER A 61 4.87 -3.71 -1.33
N ARG A 62 6.17 -3.91 -1.58
CA ARG A 62 7.17 -2.83 -1.53
C ARG A 62 6.83 -1.69 -2.50
N GLU A 63 6.22 -2.02 -3.62
CA GLU A 63 5.79 -1.07 -4.66
C GLU A 63 4.71 -0.10 -4.16
N ASP A 64 3.84 -0.55 -3.25
CA ASP A 64 2.77 0.27 -2.68
C ASP A 64 3.27 1.26 -1.63
N THR A 65 4.48 1.07 -1.09
CA THR A 65 5.01 1.85 0.04
C THR A 65 5.05 3.35 -0.27
N GLY A 66 5.58 3.73 -1.44
CA GLY A 66 5.67 5.15 -1.84
C GLY A 66 4.30 5.81 -1.96
N ARG A 67 3.32 5.12 -2.56
CA ARG A 67 1.94 5.61 -2.68
C ARG A 67 1.28 5.77 -1.30
N LEU A 68 1.45 4.80 -0.42
CA LEU A 68 0.88 4.83 0.93
C LEU A 68 1.47 5.94 1.80
N VAL A 69 2.78 6.17 1.72
CA VAL A 69 3.44 7.30 2.39
C VAL A 69 2.85 8.63 1.90
N GLN A 70 2.72 8.82 0.59
CA GLN A 70 2.13 10.04 0.03
C GLN A 70 0.66 10.24 0.46
N GLN A 71 -0.13 9.16 0.47
CA GLN A 71 -1.53 9.23 0.86
C GLN A 71 -1.70 9.56 2.35
N ALA A 72 -0.93 8.91 3.23
CA ALA A 72 -0.90 9.21 4.66
C ALA A 72 -0.47 10.66 4.91
N PHE A 73 0.54 11.12 4.17
CA PHE A 73 1.01 12.50 4.27
C PHE A 73 -0.08 13.51 3.88
N LYS A 74 -0.79 13.26 2.77
CA LYS A 74 -1.89 14.12 2.33
C LYS A 74 -2.98 14.23 3.41
N THR A 75 -3.34 13.11 4.02
CA THR A 75 -4.33 13.08 5.12
C THR A 75 -3.85 13.89 6.33
N LEU A 76 -2.59 13.70 6.74
CA LEU A 76 -1.98 14.48 7.82
C LEU A 76 -2.08 15.99 7.56
N TYR A 77 -1.75 16.43 6.35
CA TYR A 77 -1.82 17.85 5.98
C TYR A 77 -3.26 18.40 5.94
N LEU A 78 -4.25 17.59 5.56
CA LEU A 78 -5.65 18.01 5.53
C LEU A 78 -6.26 18.07 6.94
N GLU A 79 -5.86 17.16 7.82
CA GLU A 79 -6.44 17.01 9.16
C GLU A 79 -5.66 17.76 10.26
N GLN A 80 -4.45 18.28 9.97
CA GLN A 80 -3.62 18.99 10.97
C GLN A 80 -4.33 20.15 11.66
N ALA A 81 -5.19 20.88 10.94
CA ALA A 81 -5.95 22.00 11.50
C ALA A 81 -7.04 21.56 12.49
N ARG A 82 -7.39 20.26 12.48
CA ARG A 82 -8.43 19.65 13.31
C ARG A 82 -7.83 18.77 14.41
N HIS A 83 -6.51 18.65 14.47
CA HIS A 83 -5.84 17.84 15.47
C HIS A 83 -6.03 18.41 16.87
N ASP A 84 -6.41 17.55 17.82
CA ASP A 84 -6.58 17.92 19.21
C ASP A 84 -5.22 17.97 19.93
N PRO A 85 -4.83 19.09 20.57
CA PRO A 85 -3.58 19.19 21.33
C PRO A 85 -3.46 18.19 22.48
N GLY A 86 -4.58 17.69 23.01
CA GLY A 86 -4.59 16.70 24.08
C GLY A 86 -4.23 15.30 23.59
N PHE A 87 -4.19 15.07 22.27
CA PHE A 87 -3.85 13.78 21.70
C PHE A 87 -2.37 13.73 21.22
N PRO A 88 -1.58 12.71 21.59
CA PRO A 88 -0.18 12.64 21.21
C PRO A 88 0.00 12.54 19.69
N PHE A 89 0.83 13.42 19.12
CA PHE A 89 1.07 13.49 17.68
C PHE A 89 1.55 12.15 17.09
N ARG A 90 2.45 11.45 17.78
CA ARG A 90 2.92 10.13 17.32
C ARG A 90 1.79 9.11 17.24
N ALA A 91 0.85 9.13 18.19
CA ALA A 91 -0.30 8.23 18.17
C ALA A 91 -1.24 8.59 17.00
N TRP A 92 -1.44 9.88 16.75
CA TRP A 92 -2.23 10.37 15.62
C TRP A 92 -1.63 9.98 14.27
N LEU A 93 -0.31 10.09 14.13
CA LEU A 93 0.40 9.70 12.92
C LEU A 93 0.23 8.20 12.61
N ILE A 94 0.30 7.35 13.64
CA ILE A 94 0.06 5.90 13.49
C ILE A 94 -1.40 5.63 13.09
N GLU A 95 -2.35 6.38 13.64
CA GLU A 95 -3.77 6.24 13.27
C GLU A 95 -4.00 6.60 11.80
N ILE A 96 -3.41 7.70 11.31
CA ILE A 96 -3.46 8.08 9.89
C ILE A 96 -2.83 6.99 9.01
N ALA A 97 -1.66 6.47 9.39
CA ALA A 97 -0.97 5.43 8.62
C ALA A 97 -1.78 4.13 8.57
N ARG A 98 -2.42 3.75 9.68
CA ARG A 98 -3.31 2.59 9.77
C ARG A 98 -4.55 2.77 8.91
N SER A 99 -5.25 3.90 9.02
CA SER A 99 -6.44 4.16 8.21
C SER A 99 -6.11 4.13 6.72
N THR A 100 -5.00 4.76 6.33
CA THR A 100 -4.50 4.73 4.94
C THR A 100 -4.22 3.30 4.45
N LEU A 101 -3.64 2.44 5.30
CA LEU A 101 -3.42 1.04 5.00
C LEU A 101 -4.74 0.28 4.81
N LEU A 102 -5.72 0.49 5.71
CA LEU A 102 -7.02 -0.18 5.64
C LEU A 102 -7.80 0.25 4.40
N ASP A 103 -7.80 1.53 4.05
CA ASP A 103 -8.40 2.04 2.82
C ASP A 103 -7.79 1.38 1.58
N ASN A 104 -6.46 1.25 1.54
CA ASN A 104 -5.76 0.58 0.46
C ASN A 104 -6.16 -0.89 0.32
N LEU A 105 -6.22 -1.62 1.44
CA LEU A 105 -6.64 -3.03 1.45
C LEU A 105 -8.10 -3.20 1.03
N GLY A 106 -8.99 -2.31 1.50
CA GLY A 106 -10.40 -2.29 1.10
C GLY A 106 -10.57 -2.05 -0.40
N HIS A 107 -9.82 -1.11 -0.98
CA HIS A 107 -9.84 -0.86 -2.42
C HIS A 107 -9.30 -2.06 -3.22
N ARG A 108 -8.25 -2.73 -2.73
CA ARG A 108 -7.68 -3.91 -3.38
C ARG A 108 -8.62 -5.11 -3.37
N GLY A 109 -9.42 -5.27 -2.31
CA GLY A 109 -10.46 -6.30 -2.22
C GLY A 109 -11.62 -6.08 -3.20
N ILE A 110 -11.94 -4.82 -3.52
CA ILE A 110 -13.00 -4.45 -4.47
C ILE A 110 -12.54 -4.61 -5.94
N THR A 111 -11.23 -4.43 -6.21
CA THR A 111 -10.67 -4.53 -7.57
C THR A 111 -10.14 -5.92 -7.93
N ALA A 112 -10.21 -6.91 -7.03
CA ALA A 112 -9.94 -8.30 -7.40
C ALA A 112 -11.15 -8.81 -8.21
N PRO A 113 -11.02 -9.07 -9.52
CA PRO A 113 -12.11 -9.68 -10.27
C PRO A 113 -12.33 -11.08 -9.71
N ASP A 114 -13.50 -11.28 -9.11
CA ASP A 114 -14.08 -12.60 -8.84
C ASP A 114 -14.14 -13.34 -10.18
N HIS A 115 -13.14 -14.18 -10.43
CA HIS A 115 -13.11 -15.09 -11.57
C HIS A 115 -13.61 -16.43 -11.05
N PRO A 116 -14.89 -16.80 -11.24
CA PRO A 116 -15.30 -18.18 -11.13
C PRO A 116 -14.72 -18.91 -12.35
N GLY A 117 -13.53 -19.48 -12.21
CA GLY A 117 -13.01 -20.44 -13.18
C GLY A 117 -13.91 -21.68 -13.18
N PRO A 118 -14.51 -22.09 -14.32
CA PRO A 118 -15.16 -23.38 -14.40
C PRO A 118 -14.09 -24.45 -14.57
N LEU A 119 -13.80 -25.18 -13.49
CA LEU A 119 -13.02 -26.42 -13.55
C LEU A 119 -13.84 -27.50 -14.28
N ALA A 120 -13.27 -27.95 -15.40
CA ALA A 120 -13.24 -29.34 -15.86
C ALA A 120 -14.55 -30.13 -15.88
N GLY A 121 -15.17 -30.16 -17.06
CA GLY A 121 -15.99 -31.27 -17.53
C GLY A 121 -15.47 -31.75 -18.88
N ALA A 122 -14.36 -32.48 -18.89
CA ALA A 122 -13.93 -33.22 -20.07
C ALA A 122 -14.82 -34.45 -20.23
N SER A 123 -15.54 -34.57 -21.34
CA SER A 123 -15.91 -35.86 -21.96
C SER A 123 -16.44 -35.65 -23.39
N ALA A 124 -15.55 -35.98 -24.33
CA ALA A 124 -15.79 -36.69 -25.59
C ALA A 124 -17.19 -36.66 -26.23
N ALA A 125 -17.27 -36.09 -27.43
CA ALA A 125 -17.76 -36.80 -28.62
C ALA A 125 -17.47 -35.98 -29.89
N GLU A 126 -16.33 -36.32 -30.49
CA GLU A 126 -16.07 -36.39 -31.93
C GLU A 126 -17.34 -36.54 -32.80
N ARG A 127 -17.42 -35.81 -33.92
CA ARG A 127 -17.34 -36.33 -35.31
C ARG A 127 -17.77 -35.23 -36.28
N HIS A 128 -16.79 -34.58 -36.91
CA HIS A 128 -17.05 -33.80 -38.12
C HIS A 128 -16.96 -34.71 -39.35
N ASP A 129 -18.03 -34.65 -40.10
CA ASP A 129 -18.39 -35.38 -41.30
C ASP A 129 -17.35 -35.18 -42.43
N THR A 130 -16.94 -36.29 -43.05
CA THR A 130 -15.97 -36.33 -44.14
C THR A 130 -16.71 -36.15 -45.48
N PRO A 131 -16.25 -35.33 -46.42
CA PRO A 131 -16.90 -35.23 -47.72
C PRO A 131 -16.74 -36.53 -48.53
N ARG A 132 -17.88 -37.11 -48.86
CA ARG A 132 -18.12 -38.34 -49.62
C ARG A 132 -17.47 -38.31 -51.01
N SER A 133 -16.30 -38.94 -51.15
CA SER A 133 -15.75 -39.35 -52.45
C SER A 133 -16.40 -40.67 -52.87
N ALA A 134 -17.09 -40.65 -54.00
CA ALA A 134 -17.87 -41.78 -54.51
C ALA A 134 -16.96 -42.80 -55.20
N CYS A 135 -16.78 -43.96 -54.57
CA CYS A 135 -16.40 -45.20 -55.24
C CYS A 135 -17.50 -46.21 -54.97
N ILE A 136 -18.39 -46.37 -55.95
CA ILE A 136 -19.28 -47.53 -56.06
C ILE A 136 -18.46 -48.66 -56.67
N ASP A 137 -18.32 -49.77 -55.95
CA ASP A 137 -17.92 -51.04 -56.55
C ASP A 137 -18.81 -52.19 -56.04
N LEU A 138 -19.34 -52.92 -57.01
CA LEU A 138 -19.67 -54.35 -57.01
C LEU A 138 -20.87 -54.89 -56.20
N SER A 139 -21.83 -55.49 -56.93
CA SER A 139 -22.11 -56.93 -56.78
C SER A 139 -23.15 -57.47 -57.78
N THR A 140 -22.75 -58.54 -58.47
CA THR A 140 -23.50 -59.79 -58.66
C THR A 140 -24.79 -59.77 -59.51
N GLN A 141 -24.66 -60.21 -60.77
CA GLN A 141 -25.13 -61.53 -61.22
C GLN A 141 -24.47 -61.91 -62.56
#